data_AF-A0A7X0T5T8-F1
#
_entry.id   AF-A0A7X0T5T8-F1
#
_cell.length_a   1.000
_cell.length_b   1.000
_cell.length_c   1.000
_cell.angle_alpha   90.00
_cell.angle_beta   90.00
_cell.angle_gamma   90.00
#
_symmetry.space_group_name_H-M   'P 1'
#
loop_
_entity.id
_entity.type
_entity.pdbx_description
1 polymer ?
#
loop_
_entity_poly.entity_id
_entity_poly.type
_entity_poly.pdbx_seq_one_letter_code
_entity_poly.pdbx_strand_id
1 'polypeptide(L)'
;MPKKLYNEKFKRSLVYLYHHGTSKNKLCTDFGVSMASLARWIKSYNTENIDLNEASSILQMYELKKQKALLEEEISILSEAITLFNLETSVEN
;
A
#
# COMPACT_ATOMS: atom_id res chain seq x y z
N MET A 1 -1.56 -15.08 11.76
CA MET A 1 -1.45 -14.06 10.69
C MET A 1 -1.08 -12.72 11.33
N PRO A 2 -0.03 -12.03 10.87
CA PRO A 2 0.32 -10.71 11.38
C PRO A 2 -0.84 -9.74 11.10
N LYS A 3 -1.31 -9.04 12.14
CA LYS A 3 -2.32 -7.99 11.98
C LYS A 3 -1.68 -6.85 11.19
N LYS A 4 -2.07 -6.66 9.93
CA LYS A 4 -1.75 -5.43 9.19
C LYS A 4 -2.34 -4.25 9.96
N LEU A 5 -1.47 -3.50 10.64
CA LEU A 5 -1.85 -2.26 11.32
C LEU A 5 -2.01 -1.16 10.28
N TYR A 6 -3.24 -0.99 9.81
CA TYR A 6 -3.59 0.16 8.99
C TYR A 6 -3.63 1.42 9.86
N ASN A 7 -2.95 2.47 9.41
CA ASN A 7 -2.96 3.79 10.05
C ASN A 7 -4.40 4.33 10.09
N GLU A 8 -4.76 5.03 11.17
CA GLU A 8 -6.09 5.63 11.30
C GLU A 8 -6.40 6.63 10.17
N LYS A 9 -5.43 7.46 9.79
CA LYS A 9 -5.60 8.40 8.66
C LYS A 9 -5.95 7.65 7.37
N PHE A 10 -5.25 6.55 7.10
CA PHE A 10 -5.51 5.70 5.93
C PHE A 10 -6.92 5.10 5.93
N LYS A 11 -7.37 4.57 7.08
CA LYS A 11 -8.74 4.02 7.21
C LYS A 11 -9.79 5.09 6.92
N ARG A 12 -9.60 6.29 7.45
CA ARG A 12 -10.55 7.40 7.23
C ARG A 12 -10.51 7.90 5.78
N SER A 13 -9.34 7.98 5.13
CA SER A 13 -9.23 8.32 3.70
C SER A 13 -9.96 7.31 2.80
N LEU A 14 -9.90 6.01 3.12
CA LEU A 14 -10.65 4.97 2.40
C LEU A 14 -12.16 5.13 2.54
N VAL A 15 -12.63 5.39 3.77
CA VAL A 15 -14.05 5.64 4.04
C VAL A 15 -14.51 6.91 3.31
N TYR A 16 -13.69 7.96 3.30
CA TYR A 16 -13.94 9.17 2.55
C TYR A 16 -14.14 8.89 1.06
N LEU A 17 -13.21 8.20 0.38
CA LEU A 17 -13.38 7.86 -1.04
C LEU A 17 -14.65 7.04 -1.33
N TYR A 18 -15.05 6.18 -0.40
CA TYR A 18 -16.30 5.43 -0.52
C TYR A 18 -17.54 6.35 -0.51
N HIS A 19 -17.60 7.32 0.42
CA HIS A 19 -18.69 8.30 0.46
C HIS A 19 -18.71 9.22 -0.76
N HIS A 20 -17.55 9.44 -1.39
CA HIS A 20 -17.40 10.24 -2.61
C HIS A 20 -17.60 9.45 -3.93
N GLY A 21 -18.17 8.24 -3.86
CA GLY A 21 -18.62 7.49 -5.04
C GLY A 21 -17.69 6.38 -5.52
N THR A 22 -16.61 6.07 -4.79
CA THR A 22 -15.74 4.94 -5.14
C THR A 22 -16.35 3.62 -4.65
N SER A 23 -16.38 2.59 -5.51
CA SER A 23 -16.95 1.30 -5.14
C SER A 23 -16.09 0.55 -4.11
N LYS A 24 -16.74 -0.19 -3.20
CA LYS A 24 -16.05 -0.98 -2.18
C LYS A 24 -15.09 -2.02 -2.78
N ASN A 25 -15.50 -2.66 -3.88
CA ASN A 25 -14.69 -3.67 -4.57
C ASN A 25 -13.37 -3.07 -5.06
N LYS A 26 -13.43 -1.91 -5.72
CA LYS A 26 -12.24 -1.22 -6.21
C LYS A 26 -11.29 -0.86 -5.06
N LEU A 27 -11.83 -0.27 -3.99
CA LEU A 27 -11.03 0.07 -2.80
C LEU A 27 -10.40 -1.16 -2.12
N CYS A 28 -11.11 -2.29 -2.08
CA CYS A 28 -10.56 -3.53 -1.51
C CYS A 28 -9.43 -4.11 -2.36
N THR A 29 -9.60 -4.12 -3.68
CA THR A 29 -8.60 -4.62 -4.62
C THR A 29 -7.35 -3.75 -4.64
N ASP A 30 -7.50 -2.43 -4.83
CA ASP A 30 -6.38 -1.50 -5.00
C ASP A 30 -5.52 -1.43 -3.73
N PHE A 31 -6.17 -1.37 -2.57
CA PHE A 31 -5.49 -1.18 -1.28
C PHE A 31 -5.26 -2.47 -0.49
N GLY A 32 -5.65 -3.63 -1.03
CA GLY A 32 -5.48 -4.93 -0.36
C GLY A 32 -6.18 -4.99 1.00
N VAL A 33 -7.37 -4.40 1.10
CA VAL A 33 -8.19 -4.34 2.31
C VAL A 33 -9.33 -5.35 2.19
N SER A 34 -9.65 -6.04 3.28
CA SER A 34 -10.81 -6.96 3.27
C SER A 34 -12.14 -6.21 3.23
N MET A 35 -13.11 -6.74 2.49
CA MET A 35 -14.47 -6.18 2.40
C MET A 35 -15.11 -5.99 3.78
N ALA A 36 -14.89 -6.94 4.70
CA ALA A 36 -15.38 -6.88 6.07
C ALA A 36 -14.74 -5.73 6.87
N SER A 37 -13.43 -5.50 6.70
CA SER A 37 -12.73 -4.38 7.35
C SER A 37 -13.22 -3.04 6.84
N LEU A 38 -13.35 -2.89 5.51
CA LEU A 38 -13.88 -1.66 4.91
C LEU A 38 -15.32 -1.39 5.36
N ALA A 39 -16.18 -2.40 5.36
CA ALA A 39 -17.56 -2.27 5.83
C ALA A 39 -17.64 -1.84 7.31
N ARG A 40 -16.74 -2.35 8.16
CA ARG A 40 -16.63 -1.92 9.55
C ARG A 40 -16.18 -0.46 9.66
N TRP A 41 -15.17 -0.07 8.89
CA TRP A 41 -14.65 1.31 8.90
C TRP A 41 -15.70 2.32 8.43
N ILE A 42 -16.47 2.00 7.39
CA ILE A 42 -17.58 2.84 6.91
C ILE A 42 -18.62 3.11 8.01
N LYS A 43 -18.88 2.12 8.88
CA LYS A 43 -19.81 2.28 10.00
C LYS A 43 -19.20 3.01 11.20
N SER A 44 -17.88 2.94 11.37
CA SER A 44 -17.19 3.43 12.57
C SER A 44 -16.59 4.83 12.42
N TYR A 45 -16.25 5.26 11.19
CA TYR A 45 -15.61 6.55 10.95
C TYR A 45 -16.60 7.53 10.32
N ASN A 46 -16.73 8.70 10.94
CA ASN A 46 -17.46 9.83 10.35
C ASN A 46 -16.49 10.70 9.52
N THR A 47 -16.90 11.11 8.32
CA THR A 47 -16.04 11.77 7.31
C THR A 47 -16.03 13.29 7.40
N GLU A 48 -16.68 13.87 8.40
CA GLU A 48 -16.95 15.32 8.52
C GLU A 48 -15.72 16.24 8.65
N ASN A 49 -14.51 15.68 8.86
CA ASN A 49 -13.28 16.45 9.08
C ASN A 49 -12.14 16.13 8.11
N ILE A 50 -12.42 15.47 6.97
CA ILE A 50 -11.39 15.12 5.99
C ILE A 50 -11.66 15.84 4.69
N ASP A 51 -10.64 16.53 4.19
CA ASP A 51 -10.65 17.12 2.85
C ASP A 51 -10.34 16.06 1.79
N LEU A 52 -11.01 16.13 0.63
CA LEU A 52 -10.84 15.21 -0.50
C LEU A 52 -9.39 15.18 -0.97
N ASN A 53 -8.75 16.35 -1.00
CA ASN A 53 -7.38 16.48 -1.45
C ASN A 53 -6.40 15.80 -0.49
N GLU A 54 -6.62 15.95 0.82
CA GLU A 54 -5.83 15.27 1.86
C GLU A 54 -6.04 13.74 1.80
N ALA A 55 -7.29 13.28 1.68
CA ALA A 55 -7.62 11.86 1.58
C ALA A 55 -6.95 11.19 0.37
N SER A 56 -7.04 11.82 -0.80
CA SER A 56 -6.43 11.34 -2.04
C SER A 56 -4.91 11.32 -1.95
N SER A 57 -4.30 12.38 -1.43
CA SER A 57 -2.84 12.48 -1.25
C SER A 57 -2.29 11.40 -0.32
N ILE A 58 -2.97 11.14 0.80
CA ILE A 58 -2.57 10.07 1.75
C ILE A 58 -2.58 8.69 1.07
N LEU A 59 -3.59 8.41 0.25
CA LEU A 59 -3.73 7.12 -0.42
C LEU A 59 -2.73 6.95 -1.56
N GLN A 60 -2.47 8.01 -2.34
CA GLN A 60 -1.41 8.00 -3.36
C GLN A 60 -0.03 7.80 -2.73
N MET A 61 0.26 8.52 -1.65
CA MET A 61 1.51 8.36 -0.89
C MET A 61 1.68 6.93 -0.36
N TYR A 62 0.59 6.29 0.09
CA TYR A 62 0.62 4.91 0.53
C TYR A 62 1.00 3.95 -0.60
N GLU A 63 0.37 4.10 -1.78
CA GLU A 63 0.67 3.25 -2.94
C GLU A 63 2.10 3.47 -3.44
N LEU A 64 2.56 4.72 -3.51
CA LEU A 64 3.95 5.03 -3.86
C LEU A 64 4.96 4.40 -2.91
N LYS A 65 4.70 4.43 -1.60
CA LYS A 65 5.57 3.77 -0.61
C LYS A 65 5.63 2.26 -0.80
N LYS A 66 4.49 1.64 -1.11
CA LYS A 66 4.41 0.20 -1.38
C LYS A 66 5.18 -0.18 -2.65
N GLN A 67 5.00 0.56 -3.73
CA GLN A 67 5.75 0.34 -4.98
C GLN A 67 7.25 0.55 -4.79
N LYS A 68 7.65 1.60 -4.07
CA LYS A 68 9.05 1.85 -3.74
C LYS A 68 9.67 0.68 -2.98
N ALA A 69 8.98 0.13 -1.97
CA ALA A 69 9.49 -1.00 -1.19
C ALA A 69 9.72 -2.26 -2.05
N LEU A 70 8.80 -2.55 -2.99
CA LEU A 70 8.95 -3.67 -3.93
C LEU A 70 10.15 -3.45 -4.86
N LEU A 71 10.32 -2.23 -5.40
CA LEU A 71 11.45 -1.91 -6.26
C LEU A 71 12.79 -1.97 -5.50
N GLU A 72 12.82 -1.53 -4.24
CA GLU A 72 14.01 -1.63 -3.39
C GLU A 72 14.38 -3.11 -3.12
N GLU A 73 13.38 -3.97 -2.92
CA GLU A 73 13.58 -5.42 -2.77
C GLU A 73 14.11 -6.06 -4.08
N GLU A 74 13.52 -5.72 -5.23
CA GLU A 74 14.00 -6.18 -6.54
C GLU A 74 15.45 -5.75 -6.80
N ILE A 75 15.79 -4.48 -6.53
CA ILE A 75 17.16 -3.97 -6.67
C ILE A 75 18.13 -4.72 -5.75
N SER A 76 17.71 -5.03 -4.52
CA SER A 76 18.54 -5.78 -3.57
C SER A 76 18.86 -7.17 -4.10
N ILE A 77 17.86 -7.91 -4.57
CA ILE A 77 18.02 -9.27 -5.12
C ILE A 77 18.87 -9.25 -6.38
N LEU A 78 18.64 -8.30 -7.28
CA LEU A 78 19.44 -8.14 -8.50
C LEU A 78 20.90 -7.81 -8.19
N SER A 79 21.14 -6.94 -7.21
CA SER A 79 22.50 -6.60 -6.78
C SER A 79 23.22 -7.83 -6.20
N GLU A 80 22.54 -8.61 -5.37
CA GLU A 80 23.07 -9.86 -4.83
C GLU A 80 23.42 -10.86 -5.95
N ALA A 81 22.53 -11.06 -6.93
CA ALA A 81 22.78 -11.91 -8.08
C ALA A 81 24.02 -11.46 -8.90
N ILE A 82 24.17 -10.15 -9.13
CA ILE A 82 25.35 -9.59 -9.80
C ILE A 82 26.62 -9.88 -9.01
N THR A 83 26.60 -9.72 -7.69
CA THR A 83 27.78 -10.00 -6.84
C THR A 83 28.17 -11.49 -6.89
N LEU A 84 27.20 -12.40 -6.88
CA LEU A 84 27.45 -13.84 -7.01
C LEU A 84 28.04 -14.19 -8.38
N PHE A 85 27.47 -13.66 -9.46
CA PHE A 85 27.95 -13.90 -10.82
C PHE A 85 29.38 -13.38 -11.05
N ASN A 86 29.69 -12.19 -10.54
CA ASN A 86 31.05 -11.64 -10.62
C ASN A 86 32.06 -12.46 -9.80
N LEU A 87 31.63 -13.04 -8.67
CA LEU A 87 32.48 -13.91 -7.86
C LEU A 87 32.78 -15.23 -8.59
N GLU A 88 31.78 -15.86 -9.21
CA GLU A 88 31.96 -17.10 -9.99
C GLU A 88 32.92 -16.90 -11.17
N THR A 89 32.74 -15.81 -11.93
CA THR A 89 33.59 -15.49 -13.08
C THR A 89 35.03 -15.08 -12.72
N SER A 90 35.27 -14.71 -11.46
CA SER A 90 36.62 -14.37 -10.95
C SER A 90 37.41 -15.61 -10.48
N VAL A 91 36.75 -16.76 -10.30
CA VAL A 91 37.39 -18.02 -9.86
C VAL A 91 37.84 -18.88 -11.06
N GLU A 92 37.31 -18.62 -12.26
CA GLU A 92 37.63 -19.36 -13.49
C GLU A 92 38.82 -18.80 -14.30
N ASN A 93 39.48 -17.72 -13.86
CA ASN A 93 40.66 -17.13 -14.50
C ASN A 93 41.96 -17.31 -13.69
#